data_AF-A0A3L7AC80-F1
#
_entry.id   AF-A0A3L7AC80-F1
#
_cell.length_a   1.000
_cell.length_b   1.000
_cell.length_c   1.000
_cell.angle_alpha   90.00
_cell.angle_beta   90.00
_cell.angle_gamma   90.00
#
_symmetry.space_group_name_H-M   'P 1'
#
loop_
_entity.id
_entity.type
_entity.pdbx_description
1 polymer ?
#
loop_
_entity_poly.entity_id
_entity_poly.type
_entity_poly.pdbx_seq_one_letter_code
_entity_poly.pdbx_strand_id
1 'polypeptide(L)'
;MTEHTPNDPHAHGAGCDHGTPADPTGIRARIAALAGNTADSADQTWEGRTFQAHDNAYAEDDGSAPAELAEAQRRFAAGEGSAEAVIDAFRSARLLIPLVAHAGDIGVNAHGQEIDKTQELSIITVEGPDGRNVLPVFSSVAAMQTWNPKARPVPADGIRVALAAAEENTDLVVLDATTPLEFVIRRPALWAIAREEAWIPSFHDPEVFAAFVASIGTELSVLDVALSTGDPLSRLHGPELVVTLTLMQGLDRTMLDAVLQRLAQRWAQDDVIATRADSLTVRLRSSE
;
A
#
# COMPACT_ATOMS: atom_id res chain seq x y z
N MET A 1 30.53 73.76 46.27
CA MET A 1 29.32 74.59 46.22
C MET A 1 28.26 73.76 45.51
N THR A 2 27.27 73.13 46.17
CA THR A 2 26.77 73.28 47.55
C THR A 2 25.91 72.04 47.88
N GLU A 3 26.16 71.44 49.06
CA GLU A 3 25.29 70.66 50.01
C GLU A 3 24.28 69.60 49.50
N HIS A 4 24.21 68.33 49.93
CA HIS A 4 24.27 67.63 51.24
C HIS A 4 23.01 67.77 52.15
N THR A 5 22.03 66.86 51.97
CA THR A 5 21.22 66.04 52.95
C THR A 5 20.53 66.69 54.17
N PRO A 6 19.71 65.98 55.02
CA PRO A 6 18.86 64.75 54.88
C PRO A 6 17.44 64.88 55.54
N ASN A 7 16.53 63.91 55.36
CA ASN A 7 15.81 63.23 56.46
C ASN A 7 14.87 62.09 55.99
N ASP A 8 15.12 60.89 56.51
CA ASP A 8 14.16 59.78 56.75
C ASP A 8 13.44 60.06 58.11
N PRO A 9 12.49 59.28 58.69
CA PRO A 9 11.87 58.00 58.28
C PRO A 9 10.34 57.90 58.51
N HIS A 10 9.68 56.85 58.01
CA HIS A 10 8.72 55.98 58.75
C HIS A 10 7.95 55.00 57.82
N ALA A 11 8.26 53.72 58.03
CA ALA A 11 7.37 52.54 58.06
C ALA A 11 6.13 52.47 57.15
N HIS A 12 6.09 51.47 56.28
CA HIS A 12 5.38 50.21 56.57
C HIS A 12 5.68 49.16 55.49
N GLY A 13 6.29 48.05 55.92
CA GLY A 13 6.38 46.84 55.12
C GLY A 13 4.98 46.24 54.95
N ALA A 14 4.57 46.06 53.70
CA ALA A 14 3.52 45.12 53.34
C ALA A 14 4.20 44.02 52.53
N GLY A 15 4.38 42.85 53.16
CA GLY A 15 4.73 41.64 52.46
C GLY A 15 3.67 41.37 51.40
N CYS A 16 4.06 41.38 50.13
CA CYS A 16 3.22 40.83 49.09
C CYS A 16 3.23 39.32 49.27
N ASP A 17 2.26 38.81 50.02
CA ASP A 17 1.87 37.41 49.98
C ASP A 17 1.47 37.10 48.54
N HIS A 18 2.38 36.48 47.79
CA HIS A 18 2.08 35.90 46.48
C HIS A 18 1.27 34.64 46.74
N GLY A 19 0.00 34.85 47.10
CA GLY A 19 -0.99 33.80 47.19
C GLY A 19 -0.91 32.98 45.91
N THR A 20 -0.57 31.70 46.08
CA THR A 20 -0.46 30.72 45.00
C THR A 20 -1.66 30.87 44.06
N PRO A 21 -1.47 31.03 42.74
CA PRO A 21 -2.59 31.15 41.82
C PRO A 21 -3.47 29.92 42.00
N ALA A 22 -4.77 30.13 42.26
CA ALA A 22 -5.74 29.06 42.33
C ALA A 22 -5.64 28.21 41.06
N ASP A 23 -5.70 26.89 41.22
CA ASP A 23 -5.72 25.90 40.13
C ASP A 23 -7.19 25.50 39.88
N PRO A 24 -7.99 26.32 39.17
CA PRO A 24 -9.44 26.10 39.03
C PRO A 24 -9.78 24.80 38.30
N THR A 25 -8.80 24.18 37.63
CA THR A 25 -8.97 22.96 36.84
C THR A 25 -8.38 21.73 37.54
N GLY A 26 -7.70 21.91 38.68
CA GLY A 26 -7.03 20.83 39.42
C GLY A 26 -5.90 20.15 38.64
N ILE A 27 -5.33 20.82 37.64
CA ILE A 27 -4.30 20.24 36.76
C ILE A 27 -3.03 19.91 37.54
N ARG A 28 -2.61 20.76 38.49
CA ARG A 28 -1.45 20.48 39.33
C ARG A 28 -1.70 19.31 40.27
N ALA A 29 -2.92 19.19 40.80
CA ALA A 29 -3.31 18.04 41.61
C ALA A 29 -3.33 16.74 40.78
N ARG A 30 -3.82 16.77 39.53
CA ARG A 30 -3.79 15.61 38.61
C ARG A 30 -2.38 15.24 38.16
N ILE A 31 -1.51 16.22 37.89
CA ILE A 31 -0.09 15.98 37.58
C ILE A 31 0.63 15.39 38.80
N ALA A 32 0.35 15.89 40.00
CA ALA A 32 0.89 15.31 41.23
C ALA A 32 0.38 13.88 41.49
N ALA A 33 -0.89 13.58 41.15
CA ALA A 33 -1.44 12.23 41.22
C ALA A 33 -0.79 11.27 40.21
N LEU A 34 -0.35 11.77 39.06
CA LEU A 34 0.40 11.01 38.05
C LEU A 34 1.87 10.77 38.43
N ALA A 35 2.43 11.57 39.34
CA ALA A 35 3.83 11.48 39.75
C ALA A 35 4.19 10.18 40.54
N GLY A 36 3.20 9.33 40.81
CA GLY A 36 3.36 8.00 41.40
C GLY A 36 2.81 6.87 40.54
N ASN A 37 2.53 7.11 39.25
CA ASN A 37 1.98 6.08 38.36
C ASN A 37 3.06 5.05 37.99
N THR A 38 3.33 4.10 38.88
CA THR A 38 4.36 3.05 38.73
C THR A 38 3.85 1.80 38.01
N ALA A 39 2.56 1.75 37.66
CA ALA A 39 1.94 0.64 36.96
C ALA A 39 0.94 1.11 35.87
N ASP A 40 0.58 0.22 34.95
CA ASP A 40 -0.48 0.45 33.97
C ASP A 40 -1.89 0.26 34.57
N SER A 41 -2.93 0.47 33.77
CA SER A 41 -4.33 0.31 34.20
C SER A 41 -4.73 -1.13 34.56
N ALA A 42 -3.83 -2.09 34.40
CA ALA A 42 -3.97 -3.49 34.82
C ALA A 42 -3.03 -3.83 35.99
N ASP A 43 -2.55 -2.84 36.74
CA ASP A 43 -1.65 -2.94 37.89
C ASP A 43 -0.28 -3.57 37.58
N GLN A 44 0.15 -3.55 36.32
CA GLN A 44 1.45 -4.08 35.95
C GLN A 44 2.54 -2.99 35.98
N THR A 45 3.66 -3.29 36.63
CA THR A 45 4.75 -2.32 36.85
C THR A 45 5.42 -1.87 35.55
N TRP A 46 5.74 -0.57 35.46
CA TRP A 46 6.56 -0.01 34.36
C TRP A 46 8.04 -0.41 34.45
N GLU A 47 8.52 -0.74 35.65
CA GLU A 47 9.91 -1.09 35.90
C GLU A 47 10.38 -2.27 35.04
N GLY A 48 11.52 -2.12 34.37
CA GLY A 48 12.09 -3.14 33.48
C GLY A 48 11.39 -3.30 32.13
N ARG A 49 10.28 -2.59 31.88
CA ARG A 49 9.68 -2.54 30.54
C ARG A 49 10.51 -1.63 29.66
N THR A 50 11.07 -2.21 28.61
CA THR A 50 11.72 -1.44 27.55
C THR A 50 10.83 -1.56 26.33
N PHE A 51 10.27 -0.45 25.85
CA PHE A 51 9.74 -0.45 24.49
C PHE A 51 10.95 -0.44 23.58
N GLN A 52 11.19 -1.54 22.86
CA GLN A 52 12.08 -1.46 21.70
C GLN A 52 11.40 -0.46 20.77
N ALA A 53 11.94 0.77 20.73
CA ALA A 53 11.56 1.73 19.71
C ALA A 53 11.68 1.00 18.37
N HIS A 54 10.64 1.11 17.55
CA HIS A 54 10.56 0.48 16.25
C HIS A 54 11.84 0.74 15.45
N ASP A 55 12.16 -0.19 14.55
CA ASP A 55 13.28 -0.17 13.62
C ASP A 55 13.67 1.27 13.21
N ASN A 56 14.77 1.80 13.76
CA ASN A 56 15.24 3.18 13.49
C ASN A 56 15.73 3.37 12.04
N ALA A 57 15.59 2.34 11.20
CA ALA A 57 15.99 2.32 9.80
C ALA A 57 15.46 3.53 8.99
N TYR A 58 14.33 4.10 9.39
CA TYR A 58 13.68 5.23 8.71
C TYR A 58 13.59 6.51 9.56
N ALA A 59 14.38 6.64 10.63
CA ALA A 59 14.29 7.80 11.53
C ALA A 59 14.64 9.14 10.86
N GLU A 60 15.52 9.12 9.84
CA GLU A 60 15.93 10.29 9.05
C GLU A 60 15.20 10.39 7.70
N ASP A 61 14.13 9.61 7.50
CA ASP A 61 13.32 9.67 6.29
C ASP A 61 12.51 10.97 6.26
N ASP A 62 12.70 11.77 5.21
CA ASP A 62 11.99 13.03 4.99
C ASP A 62 10.58 12.84 4.41
N GLY A 63 10.19 11.58 4.14
CA GLY A 63 8.89 11.20 3.61
C GLY A 63 8.72 11.48 2.11
N SER A 64 9.78 11.91 1.42
CA SER A 64 9.79 12.09 -0.03
C SER A 64 9.89 10.75 -0.77
N ALA A 65 9.49 10.74 -2.04
CA ALA A 65 9.55 9.52 -2.86
C ALA A 65 11.00 9.10 -3.11
N PRO A 66 11.35 7.81 -2.94
CA PRO A 66 12.69 7.32 -3.29
C PRO A 66 13.02 7.64 -4.74
N ALA A 67 14.21 8.22 -4.98
CA ALA A 67 14.56 8.81 -6.28
C ALA A 67 14.48 7.80 -7.44
N GLU A 68 14.93 6.56 -7.22
CA GLU A 68 14.92 5.50 -8.23
C GLU A 68 13.49 5.08 -8.60
N LEU A 69 12.60 4.92 -7.60
CA LEU A 69 11.20 4.58 -7.82
C LEU A 69 10.46 5.72 -8.54
N ALA A 70 10.65 6.96 -8.08
CA ALA A 70 10.04 8.14 -8.70
C ALA A 70 10.48 8.30 -10.16
N GLU A 71 11.75 8.04 -10.47
CA GLU A 71 12.26 8.06 -11.84
C GLU A 71 11.66 6.95 -12.70
N ALA A 72 11.61 5.72 -12.18
CA ALA A 72 11.02 4.59 -12.89
C ALA A 72 9.54 4.85 -13.23
N GLN A 73 8.74 5.34 -12.26
CA GLN A 73 7.34 5.71 -12.48
C GLN A 73 7.18 6.80 -13.55
N ARG A 74 8.01 7.85 -13.51
CA ARG A 74 7.96 8.94 -14.51
C ARG A 74 8.30 8.45 -15.91
N ARG A 75 9.37 7.67 -16.06
CA ARG A 75 9.77 7.12 -17.36
C ARG A 75 8.72 6.16 -17.92
N PHE A 76 8.16 5.30 -17.07
CA PHE A 76 7.08 4.40 -17.47
C PHE A 76 5.84 5.19 -17.93
N ALA A 77 5.40 6.19 -17.15
CA ALA A 77 4.27 7.04 -17.52
C ALA A 77 4.50 7.84 -18.83
N ALA A 78 5.76 8.18 -19.14
CA ALA A 78 6.14 8.84 -20.38
C ALA A 78 6.31 7.88 -21.58
N GLY A 79 6.25 6.56 -21.39
CA GLY A 79 6.54 5.56 -22.42
C GLY A 79 8.04 5.39 -22.74
N GLU A 80 8.92 5.89 -21.86
CA GLU A 80 10.38 5.88 -21.98
C GLU A 80 11.04 4.85 -21.03
N GLY A 81 10.22 4.07 -20.33
CA GLY A 81 10.59 3.05 -19.37
C GLY A 81 9.71 1.81 -19.51
N SER A 82 9.91 0.84 -18.60
CA SER A 82 9.21 -0.44 -18.60
C SER A 82 8.53 -0.70 -17.26
N ALA A 83 7.52 -1.56 -17.24
CA ALA A 83 6.84 -1.96 -16.01
C ALA A 83 7.82 -2.70 -15.09
N GLU A 84 8.71 -3.50 -15.67
CA GLU A 84 9.78 -4.23 -15.02
C GLU A 84 10.69 -3.30 -14.19
N ALA A 85 11.07 -2.15 -14.75
CA ALA A 85 11.89 -1.17 -14.04
C ALA A 85 11.16 -0.56 -12.83
N VAL A 86 9.84 -0.38 -12.91
CA VAL A 86 9.02 0.06 -11.76
C VAL A 86 8.98 -1.02 -10.68
N ILE A 87 8.77 -2.28 -11.07
CA ILE A 87 8.75 -3.43 -10.14
C ILE A 87 10.10 -3.63 -9.44
N ASP A 88 11.20 -3.50 -10.16
CA ASP A 88 12.55 -3.65 -9.59
C ASP A 88 12.88 -2.52 -8.62
N ALA A 89 12.55 -1.27 -8.97
CA ALA A 89 12.72 -0.13 -8.07
C ALA A 89 11.81 -0.24 -6.83
N PHE A 90 10.57 -0.71 -7.01
CA PHE A 90 9.61 -0.91 -5.92
C PHE A 90 10.10 -1.90 -4.87
N ARG A 91 10.75 -3.00 -5.30
CA ARG A 91 11.17 -4.11 -4.43
C ARG A 91 12.04 -3.67 -3.25
N SER A 92 12.95 -2.74 -3.49
CA SER A 92 13.90 -2.24 -2.49
C SER A 92 13.57 -0.85 -1.95
N ALA A 93 12.61 -0.16 -2.56
CA ALA A 93 12.18 1.16 -2.13
C ALA A 93 11.55 1.11 -0.74
N ARG A 94 11.81 2.16 0.05
CA ARG A 94 10.92 2.48 1.16
C ARG A 94 9.57 2.91 0.60
N LEU A 95 8.53 2.26 1.08
CA LEU A 95 7.13 2.50 0.77
C LEU A 95 6.37 2.83 2.05
N LEU A 96 5.18 3.41 1.92
CA LEU A 96 4.30 3.74 3.03
C LEU A 96 2.99 2.97 2.88
N ILE A 97 2.71 2.09 3.84
CA ILE A 97 1.40 1.47 3.99
C ILE A 97 0.54 2.43 4.81
N PRO A 98 -0.64 2.84 4.30
CA PRO A 98 -1.52 3.74 5.03
C PRO A 98 -2.27 3.00 6.14
N LEU A 99 -2.11 3.42 7.38
CA LEU A 99 -3.00 3.02 8.47
C LEU A 99 -4.05 4.10 8.71
N VAL A 100 -5.31 3.70 8.88
CA VAL A 100 -6.38 4.61 9.30
C VAL A 100 -7.02 4.04 10.55
N ALA A 101 -7.14 4.91 11.56
CA ALA A 101 -7.86 4.57 12.78
C ALA A 101 -9.34 4.37 12.44
N HIS A 102 -9.85 3.17 12.67
CA HIS A 102 -11.28 2.93 12.74
C HIS A 102 -11.70 3.18 14.19
N ALA A 103 -12.76 3.97 14.39
CA ALA A 103 -13.36 4.09 15.71
C ALA A 103 -13.95 2.73 16.08
N GLY A 104 -13.40 2.06 17.09
CA GLY A 104 -13.96 0.84 17.62
C GLY A 104 -15.27 1.07 18.38
N ASP A 105 -15.89 -0.03 18.82
CA ASP A 105 -17.08 0.03 19.65
C ASP A 105 -16.78 0.75 20.98
N ILE A 106 -17.56 1.80 21.27
CA ILE A 106 -17.58 2.45 22.58
C ILE A 106 -18.26 1.49 23.55
N GLY A 107 -17.50 0.92 24.49
CA GLY A 107 -18.05 0.17 25.60
C GLY A 107 -18.30 1.08 26.79
N VAL A 108 -19.22 0.70 27.67
CA VAL A 108 -19.37 1.34 28.98
C VAL A 108 -18.77 0.39 30.04
N ASN A 109 -17.92 0.90 30.93
CA ASN A 109 -17.43 0.10 32.06
C ASN A 109 -18.50 -0.05 33.14
N ALA A 110 -18.25 -0.89 34.15
CA ALA A 110 -19.16 -1.11 35.28
C ALA A 110 -19.49 0.16 36.10
N HIS A 111 -18.81 1.28 35.84
CA HIS A 111 -18.99 2.57 36.50
C HIS A 111 -19.65 3.63 35.59
N GLY A 112 -20.17 3.24 34.42
CA GLY A 112 -20.88 4.17 33.54
C GLY A 112 -19.97 5.08 32.70
N GLN A 113 -18.67 4.81 32.65
CA GLN A 113 -17.73 5.59 31.83
C GLN A 113 -17.59 4.94 30.45
N GLU A 114 -17.68 5.76 29.41
CA GLU A 114 -17.32 5.37 28.05
C GLU A 114 -15.82 5.02 28.03
N ILE A 115 -15.54 3.75 27.74
CA ILE A 115 -14.22 3.24 27.44
C ILE A 115 -14.21 2.86 25.97
N ASP A 116 -13.33 3.51 25.24
CA ASP A 116 -12.93 3.12 23.90
C ASP A 116 -12.24 1.74 23.99
N LYS A 117 -12.97 0.68 23.61
CA LYS A 117 -12.57 -0.69 23.96
C LYS A 117 -11.54 -1.28 23.00
N THR A 118 -11.46 -0.81 21.77
CA THR A 118 -10.41 -1.25 20.83
C THR A 118 -10.21 -0.21 19.73
N GLN A 119 -9.09 0.52 19.74
CA GLN A 119 -8.61 1.22 18.56
C GLN A 119 -7.83 0.21 17.72
N GLU A 120 -8.47 -0.39 16.72
CA GLU A 120 -7.79 -1.29 15.77
C GLU A 120 -7.24 -0.46 14.61
N LEU A 121 -5.91 -0.49 14.45
CA LEU A 121 -5.26 -0.01 13.25
C LEU A 121 -5.34 -1.12 12.21
N SER A 122 -6.17 -0.94 11.19
CA SER A 122 -6.32 -1.90 10.10
C SER A 122 -5.64 -1.37 8.85
N ILE A 123 -5.00 -2.27 8.10
CA ILE A 123 -4.60 -2.01 6.72
C ILE A 123 -5.89 -1.81 5.91
N ILE A 124 -5.97 -0.73 5.15
CA ILE A 124 -7.13 -0.50 4.28
C ILE A 124 -6.94 -1.34 3.03
N THR A 125 -7.88 -2.25 2.77
CA THR A 125 -8.11 -2.77 1.41
C THR A 125 -9.25 -1.99 0.76
N VAL A 126 -9.07 -1.56 -0.49
CA VAL A 126 -10.11 -0.89 -1.29
C VAL A 126 -10.59 -1.82 -2.40
N GLU A 127 -11.84 -1.71 -2.84
CA GLU A 127 -12.31 -2.41 -4.02
C GLU A 127 -11.72 -1.75 -5.29
N GLY A 128 -10.99 -2.51 -6.09
CA GLY A 128 -10.47 -2.09 -7.39
C GLY A 128 -11.56 -2.04 -8.46
N PRO A 129 -11.30 -1.43 -9.64
CA PRO A 129 -12.29 -1.31 -10.71
C PRO A 129 -12.79 -2.66 -11.26
N ASP A 130 -12.09 -3.76 -10.99
CA ASP A 130 -12.49 -5.13 -11.35
C ASP A 130 -13.17 -5.91 -10.20
N GLY A 131 -13.44 -5.24 -9.08
CA GLY A 131 -14.09 -5.82 -7.90
C GLY A 131 -13.15 -6.56 -6.95
N ARG A 132 -11.85 -6.68 -7.28
CA ARG A 132 -10.87 -7.30 -6.38
C ARG A 132 -10.42 -6.33 -5.30
N ASN A 133 -10.10 -6.86 -4.12
CA ASN A 133 -9.44 -6.08 -3.09
C ASN A 133 -8.06 -5.63 -3.58
N VAL A 134 -7.69 -4.40 -3.25
CA VAL A 134 -6.38 -3.81 -3.54
C VAL A 134 -5.76 -3.23 -2.28
N LEU A 135 -4.44 -3.36 -2.17
CA LEU A 135 -3.64 -2.77 -1.10
C LEU A 135 -3.04 -1.45 -1.63
N PRO A 136 -3.52 -0.28 -1.18
CA PRO A 136 -2.91 1.00 -1.52
C PRO A 136 -1.57 1.17 -0.79
N VAL A 137 -0.55 1.59 -1.52
CA VAL A 137 0.81 1.82 -1.01
C VAL A 137 1.35 3.10 -1.65
N PHE A 138 2.16 3.86 -0.92
CA PHE A 138 2.61 5.16 -1.38
C PHE A 138 4.13 5.29 -1.37
N SER A 139 4.66 5.92 -2.41
CA SER A 139 6.07 6.29 -2.49
C SER A 139 6.37 7.47 -1.57
N SER A 140 5.42 8.36 -1.28
CA SER A 140 5.64 9.56 -0.46
C SER A 140 4.49 9.90 0.47
N VAL A 141 4.79 10.64 1.54
CA VAL A 141 3.78 11.17 2.47
C VAL A 141 2.81 12.09 1.74
N ALA A 142 3.30 12.89 0.79
CA ALA A 142 2.46 13.81 0.02
C ALA A 142 1.40 13.08 -0.82
N ALA A 143 1.78 12.00 -1.51
CA ALA A 143 0.85 11.16 -2.27
C ALA A 143 -0.18 10.50 -1.33
N MET A 144 0.26 9.95 -0.21
CA MET A 144 -0.61 9.31 0.79
C MET A 144 -1.62 10.29 1.40
N GLN A 145 -1.19 11.50 1.78
CA GLN A 145 -2.06 12.53 2.36
C GLN A 145 -3.06 13.09 1.35
N THR A 146 -2.68 13.13 0.07
CA THR A 146 -3.61 13.49 -1.02
C THR A 146 -4.71 12.44 -1.16
N TRP A 147 -4.36 11.16 -1.05
CA TRP A 147 -5.33 10.06 -1.09
C TRP A 147 -6.24 10.04 0.16
N ASN A 148 -5.67 10.15 1.36
CA ASN A 148 -6.43 10.21 2.60
C ASN A 148 -5.71 11.05 3.68
N PRO A 149 -6.22 12.25 4.01
CA PRO A 149 -5.61 13.14 5.01
C PRO A 149 -5.57 12.59 6.45
N LYS A 150 -6.28 11.49 6.73
CA LYS A 150 -6.28 10.82 8.04
C LYS A 150 -5.32 9.63 8.10
N ALA A 151 -4.72 9.24 6.96
CA ALA A 151 -3.79 8.12 6.91
C ALA A 151 -2.51 8.46 7.68
N ARG A 152 -2.02 7.48 8.44
CA ARG A 152 -0.75 7.52 9.14
C ARG A 152 0.24 6.61 8.40
N PRO A 153 1.45 7.09 8.09
CA PRO A 153 2.42 6.29 7.35
C PRO A 153 3.02 5.19 8.23
N VAL A 154 3.10 3.98 7.69
CA VAL A 154 3.97 2.92 8.20
C VAL A 154 4.99 2.57 7.13
N PRO A 155 6.29 2.80 7.38
CA PRO A 155 7.32 2.49 6.40
C PRO A 155 7.52 0.97 6.29
N ALA A 156 7.62 0.49 5.06
CA ALA A 156 7.94 -0.90 4.73
C ALA A 156 8.74 -0.93 3.42
N ASP A 157 9.57 -1.95 3.22
CA ASP A 157 10.16 -2.22 1.90
C ASP A 157 9.18 -3.00 1.00
N GLY A 158 9.48 -3.08 -0.30
CA GLY A 158 8.63 -3.75 -1.28
C GLY A 158 8.37 -5.23 -0.97
N ILE A 159 9.34 -5.94 -0.40
CA ILE A 159 9.19 -7.35 -0.01
C ILE A 159 8.16 -7.48 1.11
N ARG A 160 8.28 -6.66 2.17
CA ARG A 160 7.31 -6.62 3.27
C ARG A 160 5.91 -6.23 2.79
N VAL A 161 5.81 -5.29 1.84
CA VAL A 161 4.53 -4.94 1.21
C VAL A 161 3.92 -6.15 0.48
N ALA A 162 4.72 -6.91 -0.27
CA ALA A 162 4.23 -8.09 -0.97
C ALA A 162 3.76 -9.19 -0.03
N LEU A 163 4.45 -9.38 1.10
CA LEU A 163 4.03 -10.30 2.15
C LEU A 163 2.74 -9.83 2.84
N ALA A 164 2.64 -8.54 3.17
CA ALA A 164 1.44 -7.95 3.75
C ALA A 164 0.22 -8.09 2.82
N ALA A 165 0.39 -7.87 1.52
CA ALA A 165 -0.67 -8.10 0.55
C ALA A 165 -1.16 -9.56 0.53
N ALA A 166 -0.25 -10.53 0.66
CA ALA A 166 -0.62 -11.94 0.78
C ALA A 166 -1.36 -12.25 2.09
N GLU A 167 -0.94 -11.68 3.22
CA GLU A 167 -1.62 -11.82 4.53
C GLU A 167 -3.05 -11.25 4.49
N GLU A 168 -3.23 -10.11 3.81
CA GLU A 168 -4.53 -9.46 3.58
C GLU A 168 -5.33 -10.07 2.42
N ASN A 169 -4.92 -11.25 1.91
CA ASN A 169 -5.56 -11.97 0.79
C ASN A 169 -5.86 -11.08 -0.43
N THR A 170 -4.90 -10.21 -0.75
CA THR A 170 -5.01 -9.19 -1.78
C THR A 170 -3.99 -9.44 -2.89
N ASP A 171 -4.51 -9.70 -4.09
CA ASP A 171 -3.69 -10.01 -5.28
C ASP A 171 -3.17 -8.77 -6.03
N LEU A 172 -3.53 -7.57 -5.56
CA LEU A 172 -3.26 -6.29 -6.22
C LEU A 172 -2.69 -5.28 -5.24
N VAL A 173 -1.57 -4.67 -5.61
CA VAL A 173 -1.04 -3.47 -4.92
C VAL A 173 -1.20 -2.28 -5.85
N VAL A 174 -1.71 -1.16 -5.33
CA VAL A 174 -1.79 0.11 -6.07
C VAL A 174 -0.79 1.08 -5.47
N LEU A 175 0.28 1.35 -6.21
CA LEU A 175 1.28 2.36 -5.86
C LEU A 175 0.76 3.75 -6.22
N ASP A 176 0.85 4.70 -5.28
CA ASP A 176 0.50 6.12 -5.44
C ASP A 176 -0.89 6.36 -6.04
N ALA A 177 -1.88 5.62 -5.53
CA ALA A 177 -3.27 5.69 -5.97
C ALA A 177 -3.78 7.13 -6.10
N THR A 178 -4.62 7.38 -7.11
CA THR A 178 -5.22 8.69 -7.45
C THR A 178 -4.25 9.76 -7.94
N THR A 179 -2.98 9.41 -8.18
CA THR A 179 -1.98 10.33 -8.75
C THR A 179 -1.74 10.06 -10.25
N PRO A 180 -1.17 11.03 -10.99
CA PRO A 180 -0.72 10.80 -12.36
C PRO A 180 0.35 9.70 -12.49
N LEU A 181 1.01 9.30 -11.40
CA LEU A 181 2.04 8.24 -11.37
C LEU A 181 1.54 6.93 -10.77
N GLU A 182 0.22 6.79 -10.55
CA GLU A 182 -0.35 5.53 -10.04
C GLU A 182 0.09 4.33 -10.90
N PHE A 183 0.34 3.20 -10.23
CA PHE A 183 0.81 2.00 -10.89
C PHE A 183 0.27 0.77 -10.16
N VAL A 184 -0.37 -0.14 -10.90
CA VAL A 184 -0.97 -1.34 -10.35
C VAL A 184 -0.02 -2.52 -10.54
N ILE A 185 0.37 -3.12 -9.43
CA ILE A 185 1.17 -4.33 -9.35
C ILE A 185 0.22 -5.52 -9.22
N ARG A 186 0.22 -6.39 -10.22
CA ARG A 186 -0.61 -7.59 -10.28
C ARG A 186 0.06 -8.79 -9.61
N ARG A 187 -0.72 -9.82 -9.30
CA ARG A 187 -0.30 -11.05 -8.59
C ARG A 187 1.04 -11.63 -9.06
N PRO A 188 1.31 -11.87 -10.37
CA PRO A 188 2.59 -12.45 -10.80
C PRO A 188 3.80 -11.58 -10.42
N ALA A 189 3.68 -10.26 -10.55
CA ALA A 189 4.74 -9.33 -10.16
C ALA A 189 4.91 -9.28 -8.63
N LEU A 190 3.81 -9.27 -7.88
CA LEU A 190 3.82 -9.29 -6.42
C LEU A 190 4.49 -10.55 -5.87
N TRP A 191 4.22 -11.69 -6.50
CA TRP A 191 4.82 -12.98 -6.18
C TRP A 191 6.32 -13.02 -6.45
N ALA A 192 6.75 -12.40 -7.55
CA ALA A 192 8.16 -12.24 -7.87
C ALA A 192 8.85 -11.30 -6.87
N ILE A 193 8.19 -10.20 -6.46
CA ILE A 193 8.67 -9.31 -5.39
C ILE A 193 8.92 -10.08 -4.09
N ALA A 194 7.92 -10.82 -3.60
CA ALA A 194 8.01 -11.58 -2.36
C ALA A 194 9.07 -12.68 -2.38
N ARG A 195 9.37 -13.26 -3.55
CA ARG A 195 10.41 -14.29 -3.73
C ARG A 195 11.78 -13.73 -4.07
N GLU A 196 11.91 -12.41 -4.18
CA GLU A 196 13.15 -11.75 -4.62
C GLU A 196 13.62 -12.20 -6.03
N GLU A 197 12.66 -12.59 -6.88
CA GLU A 197 12.89 -13.03 -8.25
C GLU A 197 12.62 -11.91 -9.25
N ALA A 198 13.34 -11.90 -10.37
CA ALA A 198 13.05 -11.00 -11.48
C ALA A 198 11.67 -11.30 -12.07
N TRP A 199 10.90 -10.25 -12.33
CA TRP A 199 9.58 -10.39 -12.97
C TRP A 199 9.67 -10.08 -14.46
N ILE A 200 8.98 -10.88 -15.27
CA ILE A 200 8.79 -10.65 -16.70
C ILE A 200 7.28 -10.57 -16.95
N PRO A 201 6.77 -9.54 -17.67
CA PRO A 201 5.37 -9.45 -18.02
C PRO A 201 4.95 -10.64 -18.88
N SER A 202 3.74 -11.17 -18.68
CA SER A 202 3.25 -12.36 -19.41
C SER A 202 3.34 -12.24 -20.94
N PHE A 203 3.16 -11.04 -21.51
CA PHE A 203 3.24 -10.79 -22.96
C PHE A 203 4.68 -10.68 -23.49
N HIS A 204 5.68 -10.65 -22.62
CA HIS A 204 7.11 -10.70 -22.95
C HIS A 204 7.78 -12.01 -22.49
N ASP A 205 7.11 -12.83 -21.69
CA ASP A 205 7.66 -14.08 -21.16
C ASP A 205 7.71 -15.17 -22.24
N PRO A 206 8.91 -15.68 -22.62
CA PRO A 206 9.05 -16.70 -23.65
C PRO A 206 8.43 -18.05 -23.27
N GLU A 207 8.35 -18.39 -21.97
CA GLU A 207 7.73 -19.63 -21.51
C GLU A 207 6.20 -19.54 -21.61
N VAL A 208 5.62 -18.38 -21.28
CA VAL A 208 4.20 -18.11 -21.51
C VAL A 208 3.88 -18.17 -23.00
N PHE A 209 4.69 -17.54 -23.84
CA PHE A 209 4.51 -17.63 -25.30
C PHE A 209 4.58 -19.07 -25.81
N ALA A 210 5.57 -19.85 -25.36
CA ALA A 210 5.70 -21.26 -25.73
C ALA A 210 4.48 -22.09 -25.29
N ALA A 211 3.94 -21.84 -24.10
CA ALA A 211 2.73 -22.50 -23.61
C ALA A 211 1.51 -22.19 -24.51
N PHE A 212 1.33 -20.92 -24.92
CA PHE A 212 0.27 -20.56 -25.87
C PHE A 212 0.45 -21.21 -27.23
N VAL A 213 1.67 -21.24 -27.78
CA VAL A 213 1.98 -21.92 -29.05
C VAL A 213 1.68 -23.43 -28.95
N ALA A 214 2.09 -24.08 -27.86
CA ALA A 214 1.80 -25.49 -27.63
C ALA A 214 0.29 -25.75 -27.54
N SER A 215 -0.47 -24.84 -26.89
CA SER A 215 -1.91 -24.99 -26.69
C SER A 215 -2.72 -24.99 -27.99
N ILE A 216 -2.23 -24.29 -29.02
CA ILE A 216 -2.89 -24.22 -30.34
C ILE A 216 -2.39 -25.31 -31.29
N GLY A 217 -1.29 -26.00 -30.99
CA GLY A 217 -0.67 -26.99 -31.89
C GLY A 217 -1.58 -28.18 -32.26
N THR A 218 -2.60 -28.47 -31.45
CA THR A 218 -3.61 -29.50 -31.74
C THR A 218 -4.92 -28.96 -32.31
N GLU A 219 -5.05 -27.65 -32.49
CA GLU A 219 -6.27 -26.99 -32.97
C GLU A 219 -6.09 -26.49 -34.41
N LEU A 220 -6.46 -27.33 -35.38
CA LEU A 220 -6.30 -27.04 -36.82
C LEU A 220 -7.02 -25.75 -37.30
N SER A 221 -7.99 -25.27 -36.53
CA SER A 221 -8.74 -24.05 -36.81
C SER A 221 -8.00 -22.77 -36.42
N VAL A 222 -6.91 -22.87 -35.65
CA VAL A 222 -6.08 -21.76 -35.20
C VAL A 222 -4.76 -21.80 -35.97
N LEU A 223 -4.46 -20.71 -36.66
CA LEU A 223 -3.29 -20.59 -37.52
C LEU A 223 -2.11 -19.93 -36.79
N ASP A 224 -2.39 -19.02 -35.87
CA ASP A 224 -1.36 -18.27 -35.16
C ASP A 224 -1.88 -17.72 -33.81
N VAL A 225 -0.94 -17.42 -32.90
CA VAL A 225 -1.20 -16.76 -31.62
C VAL A 225 -0.19 -15.64 -31.38
N ALA A 226 -0.70 -14.46 -31.03
CA ALA A 226 0.11 -13.31 -30.64
C ALA A 226 -0.29 -12.81 -29.25
N LEU A 227 0.70 -12.41 -28.46
CA LEU A 227 0.51 -11.88 -27.11
C LEU A 227 0.80 -10.38 -27.09
N SER A 228 -0.01 -9.64 -26.35
CA SER A 228 0.16 -8.19 -26.18
C SER A 228 -0.46 -7.74 -24.85
N THR A 229 -0.07 -6.56 -24.37
CA THR A 229 -0.69 -5.96 -23.18
C THR A 229 -2.09 -5.42 -23.47
N GLY A 230 -3.03 -5.64 -22.54
CA GLY A 230 -4.33 -4.97 -22.52
C GLY A 230 -4.38 -3.75 -21.60
N ASP A 231 -3.30 -3.48 -20.87
CA ASP A 231 -3.20 -2.44 -19.85
C ASP A 231 -1.80 -1.80 -19.90
N PRO A 232 -1.48 -1.03 -20.96
CA PRO A 232 -0.12 -0.54 -21.22
C PRO A 232 0.42 0.46 -20.19
N LEU A 233 -0.47 1.06 -19.38
CA LEU A 233 -0.11 2.01 -18.33
C LEU A 233 -0.24 1.41 -16.92
N SER A 234 -0.53 0.10 -16.83
CA SER A 234 -0.70 -0.61 -15.55
C SER A 234 -1.69 0.09 -14.61
N ARG A 235 -2.88 0.42 -15.10
CA ARG A 235 -3.94 1.14 -14.35
C ARG A 235 -5.14 0.28 -14.00
N LEU A 236 -5.10 -1.02 -14.31
CA LEU A 236 -6.24 -1.92 -14.15
C LEU A 236 -7.47 -1.51 -14.98
N HIS A 237 -7.27 -0.76 -16.07
CA HIS A 237 -8.33 -0.38 -17.02
C HIS A 237 -8.63 -1.49 -18.05
N GLY A 238 -7.79 -2.52 -18.10
CA GLY A 238 -7.92 -3.64 -19.02
C GLY A 238 -7.30 -4.91 -18.44
N PRO A 239 -7.41 -6.04 -19.17
CA PRO A 239 -6.73 -7.27 -18.80
C PRO A 239 -5.22 -7.08 -18.93
N GLU A 240 -4.46 -7.86 -18.17
CA GLU A 240 -3.00 -7.88 -18.34
C GLU A 240 -2.63 -8.36 -19.75
N LEU A 241 -3.18 -9.51 -20.15
CA LEU A 241 -2.82 -10.21 -21.37
C LEU A 241 -3.95 -10.20 -22.40
N VAL A 242 -3.64 -9.78 -23.62
CA VAL A 242 -4.51 -9.93 -24.79
C VAL A 242 -3.93 -11.02 -25.69
N VAL A 243 -4.62 -12.14 -25.77
CA VAL A 243 -4.28 -13.29 -26.62
C VAL A 243 -5.01 -13.12 -27.95
N THR A 244 -4.27 -12.82 -29.01
CA THR A 244 -4.83 -12.69 -30.35
C THR A 244 -4.68 -13.99 -31.10
N LEU A 245 -5.81 -14.64 -31.44
CA LEU A 245 -5.85 -15.86 -32.23
C LEU A 245 -6.17 -15.53 -33.69
N THR A 246 -5.31 -15.98 -34.61
CA THR A 246 -5.59 -15.94 -36.04
C THR A 246 -6.28 -17.23 -36.43
N LEU A 247 -7.48 -17.15 -37.00
CA LEU A 247 -8.32 -18.30 -37.31
C LEU A 247 -8.40 -18.56 -38.81
N MET A 248 -8.66 -19.82 -39.16
CA MET A 248 -9.04 -20.20 -40.53
C MET A 248 -10.39 -19.58 -40.91
N GLN A 249 -10.55 -19.20 -42.17
CA GLN A 249 -11.84 -18.75 -42.70
C GLN A 249 -12.89 -19.87 -42.70
N GLY A 250 -14.17 -19.50 -42.65
CA GLY A 250 -15.29 -20.44 -42.79
C GLY A 250 -15.70 -21.20 -41.53
N LEU A 251 -15.16 -20.83 -40.35
CA LEU A 251 -15.66 -21.33 -39.07
C LEU A 251 -17.06 -20.79 -38.81
N ASP A 252 -18.02 -21.70 -38.59
CA ASP A 252 -19.30 -21.31 -38.03
C ASP A 252 -19.19 -21.00 -36.53
N ARG A 253 -20.25 -20.42 -35.97
CA ARG A 253 -20.27 -20.00 -34.57
C ARG A 253 -20.12 -21.17 -33.59
N THR A 254 -20.72 -22.33 -33.90
CA THR A 254 -20.68 -23.50 -33.03
C THR A 254 -19.27 -24.09 -32.99
N MET A 255 -18.59 -24.15 -34.13
CA MET A 255 -17.19 -24.59 -34.22
C MET A 255 -16.27 -23.62 -33.49
N LEU A 256 -16.46 -22.31 -33.68
CA LEU A 256 -15.68 -21.27 -32.98
C LEU A 256 -15.82 -21.40 -31.46
N ASP A 257 -17.06 -21.46 -30.96
CA ASP A 257 -17.33 -21.57 -29.53
C ASP A 257 -16.68 -22.84 -28.95
N ALA A 258 -16.73 -23.97 -29.67
CA ALA A 258 -16.10 -25.21 -29.25
C ALA A 258 -14.57 -25.12 -29.21
N VAL A 259 -13.94 -24.45 -30.17
CA VAL A 259 -12.48 -24.20 -30.18
C VAL A 259 -12.08 -23.34 -29.00
N LEU A 260 -12.77 -22.22 -28.79
CA LEU A 260 -12.47 -21.30 -27.70
C LEU A 260 -12.66 -21.95 -26.32
N GLN A 261 -13.71 -22.76 -26.15
CA GLN A 261 -13.93 -23.48 -24.89
C GLN A 261 -12.80 -24.47 -24.59
N ARG A 262 -12.32 -25.22 -25.58
CA ARG A 262 -11.19 -26.14 -25.41
C ARG A 262 -9.90 -25.40 -25.07
N LEU A 263 -9.61 -24.30 -25.78
CA LEU A 263 -8.42 -23.49 -25.51
C LEU A 263 -8.47 -22.89 -24.11
N ALA A 264 -9.60 -22.29 -23.72
CA ALA A 264 -9.79 -21.75 -22.37
C ALA A 264 -9.58 -22.82 -21.29
N GLN A 265 -10.09 -24.04 -21.49
CA GLN A 265 -9.87 -25.15 -20.57
C GLN A 265 -8.39 -25.55 -20.49
N ARG A 266 -7.69 -25.63 -21.62
CA ARG A 266 -6.24 -25.94 -21.63
C ARG A 266 -5.43 -24.88 -20.91
N TRP A 267 -5.71 -23.59 -21.18
CA TRP A 267 -4.99 -22.49 -20.56
C TRP A 267 -5.21 -22.44 -19.05
N ALA A 268 -6.43 -22.74 -18.58
CA ALA A 268 -6.72 -22.83 -17.15
C ALA A 268 -6.03 -24.01 -16.45
N GLN A 269 -5.60 -25.03 -17.21
CA GLN A 269 -4.89 -26.22 -16.71
C GLN A 269 -3.38 -26.15 -16.94
N ASP A 270 -2.90 -25.13 -17.64
CA ASP A 270 -1.47 -24.92 -17.88
C ASP A 270 -0.90 -24.07 -16.75
N ASP A 271 -0.04 -24.66 -15.92
CA ASP A 271 0.53 -24.00 -14.74
C ASP A 271 1.29 -22.73 -15.11
N VAL A 272 1.98 -22.68 -16.26
CA VAL A 272 2.74 -21.50 -16.68
C VAL A 272 1.79 -20.35 -16.98
N ILE A 273 0.74 -20.59 -17.75
CA ILE A 273 -0.26 -19.56 -18.09
C ILE A 273 -1.01 -19.12 -16.83
N ALA A 274 -1.50 -20.06 -16.03
CA ALA A 274 -2.32 -19.77 -14.85
C ALA A 274 -1.58 -19.00 -13.76
N THR A 275 -0.28 -19.27 -13.57
CA THR A 275 0.52 -18.61 -12.52
C THR A 275 1.16 -17.30 -12.97
N ARG A 276 1.51 -17.16 -14.26
CA ARG A 276 2.25 -16.00 -14.77
C ARG A 276 1.41 -14.93 -15.44
N ALA A 277 0.14 -15.21 -15.76
CA ALA A 277 -0.82 -14.19 -16.18
C ALA A 277 -1.86 -13.92 -15.08
N ASP A 278 -2.09 -12.65 -14.77
CA ASP A 278 -3.10 -12.22 -13.82
C ASP A 278 -4.51 -12.35 -14.39
N SER A 279 -4.70 -11.79 -15.58
CA SER A 279 -5.97 -11.77 -16.29
C SER A 279 -5.72 -11.79 -17.79
N LEU A 280 -6.62 -12.43 -18.54
CA LEU A 280 -6.50 -12.57 -19.98
C LEU A 280 -7.82 -12.27 -20.69
N THR A 281 -7.72 -11.79 -21.93
CA THR A 281 -8.83 -11.72 -22.87
C THR A 281 -8.42 -12.27 -24.22
N VAL A 282 -9.39 -12.73 -25.01
CA VAL A 282 -9.15 -13.27 -26.35
C VAL A 282 -9.62 -12.27 -27.40
N ARG A 283 -8.77 -12.01 -28.38
CA ARG A 283 -9.10 -11.25 -29.58
C ARG A 283 -8.99 -12.18 -30.80
N LEU A 284 -9.96 -12.11 -31.69
CA LEU A 284 -9.98 -12.94 -32.89
C LEU A 284 -9.54 -12.11 -34.10
N ARG A 285 -8.75 -12.71 -34.97
CA ARG A 285 -8.42 -12.20 -36.31
C ARG A 285 -8.71 -13.28 -37.35
N SER A 286 -9.28 -12.87 -38.48
CA SER A 286 -9.38 -13.76 -39.64
C SER A 286 -8.03 -13.82 -40.35
N SER A 287 -7.67 -14.99 -40.89
CA SER A 287 -6.67 -15.05 -41.96
C SER A 287 -7.16 -14.25 -43.16
N GLU A 288 -6.24 -13.49 -43.77
CA GLU A 288 -6.47 -12.84 -45.08
C GLU A 288 -6.64 -13.89 -46.19
#